data_AF-A0A2U2SBV4-F1
#
_entry.id   AF-A0A2U2SBV4-F1
#
_cell.length_a   1.000
_cell.length_b   1.000
_cell.length_c   1.000
_cell.angle_alpha   90.00
_cell.angle_beta   90.00
_cell.angle_gamma   90.00
#
_symmetry.space_group_name_H-M   'P 1'
#
loop_
_entity.id
_entity.type
_entity.pdbx_description
1 polymer ?
#
loop_
_entity_poly.entity_id
_entity_poly.type
_entity_poly.pdbx_seq_one_letter_code
_entity_poly.pdbx_strand_id
1 'polypeptide(L)' 'MDSLIELFCDVDDFCQSFLPVWRKQLLSAGEMQRQRERSLSVSEIMTILIHFHQS' A
#
# COMPACT_ATOMS: atom_id res chain seq x y z
N MET A 1 -16.31 11.57 -6.36
CA MET A 1 -15.97 11.30 -4.95
C MET A 1 -16.11 9.81 -4.67
N ASP A 2 -17.21 9.21 -5.14
CA ASP A 2 -17.47 7.76 -5.05
C ASP A 2 -16.33 6.91 -5.64
N SER A 3 -15.82 7.25 -6.83
CA SER A 3 -14.70 6.53 -7.47
C SER A 3 -13.37 6.55 -6.69
N LEU A 4 -13.09 7.60 -5.89
CA LEU A 4 -11.86 7.66 -5.09
C LEU A 4 -11.99 6.80 -3.84
N ILE A 5 -13.17 6.79 -3.22
CA ILE A 5 -13.46 5.98 -2.03
C ILE A 5 -13.44 4.50 -2.40
N GLU A 6 -14.08 4.13 -3.52
CA GLU A 6 -14.05 2.77 -4.05
C GLU A 6 -12.62 2.31 -4.33
N LEU A 7 -11.83 3.13 -5.02
CA LEU A 7 -10.41 2.85 -5.26
C LEU A 7 -9.63 2.67 -3.94
N PHE A 8 -9.86 3.54 -2.95
CA PHE A 8 -9.20 3.42 -1.66
C PHE A 8 -9.58 2.12 -0.94
N CYS A 9 -10.86 1.74 -0.95
CA CYS A 9 -11.32 0.48 -0.37
C CYS A 9 -10.62 -0.73 -1.02
N ASP A 10 -10.59 -0.80 -2.35
CA ASP A 10 -9.94 -1.89 -3.08
C ASP A 10 -8.43 -1.96 -2.77
N VAL A 11 -7.77 -0.79 -2.70
CA VAL A 11 -6.35 -0.68 -2.39
C VAL A 11 -6.05 -1.04 -0.94
N ASP A 12 -6.92 -0.69 0.00
CA ASP A 12 -6.75 -1.02 1.41
C ASP A 12 -6.90 -2.53 1.65
N ASP A 13 -7.95 -3.16 1.10
CA ASP A 13 -8.15 -4.62 1.16
C ASP A 13 -6.97 -5.38 0.53
N PHE A 14 -6.46 -4.89 -0.60
CA PHE A 14 -5.23 -5.40 -1.21
C PHE A 14 -4.04 -5.27 -0.25
N CYS A 15 -3.82 -4.09 0.35
CA CYS A 15 -2.70 -3.85 1.25
C CYS A 15 -2.74 -4.74 2.49
N GLN A 16 -3.93 -4.97 3.07
CA GLN A 16 -4.11 -5.87 4.20
C GLN A 16 -3.66 -7.29 3.88
N SER A 17 -3.92 -7.77 2.66
CA SER A 17 -3.53 -9.11 2.21
C SER A 17 -2.06 -9.18 1.78
N PHE A 18 -1.57 -8.17 1.05
CA PHE A 18 -0.27 -8.18 0.39
C PHE A 18 0.90 -7.83 1.33
N LEU A 19 0.75 -6.79 2.15
CA LEU A 19 1.86 -6.28 2.98
C LEU A 19 2.45 -7.34 3.93
N PRO A 20 1.65 -8.20 4.59
CA PRO A 20 2.21 -9.27 5.43
C PRO A 20 3.06 -10.27 4.64
N VAL A 21 2.61 -10.64 3.44
CA VAL A 21 3.33 -11.57 2.55
C VAL A 21 4.62 -10.93 2.05
N TRP A 22 4.55 -9.70 1.57
CA TRP A 22 5.71 -8.95 1.10
C TRP A 22 6.77 -8.77 2.18
N ARG A 23 6.36 -8.42 3.41
CA ARG A 23 7.29 -8.31 4.56
C ARG A 23 7.97 -9.64 4.89
N LYS A 24 7.25 -10.76 4.84
CA LYS A 24 7.83 -12.10 5.04
C LYS A 24 8.86 -12.43 3.95
N GLN A 25 8.56 -12.08 2.69
CA GLN A 25 9.49 -12.28 1.58
C GLN A 25 10.78 -11.45 1.77
N LEU A 26 10.67 -10.17 2.10
CA LEU A 26 11.82 -9.29 2.36
C LEU A 26 12.68 -9.80 3.54
N LEU A 27 12.05 -10.26 4.61
CA LEU A 27 12.74 -10.89 5.74
C LEU A 27 13.53 -12.13 5.30
N SER A 28 12.90 -13.01 4.52
CA SER A 28 13.56 -14.23 4.03
C SER A 28 14.70 -13.97 3.06
N ALA A 29 14.59 -12.90 2.27
CA ALA A 29 15.61 -12.50 1.30
C ALA A 29 16.79 -11.73 1.94
N GLY A 30 16.69 -11.31 3.21
CA GLY A 30 17.67 -10.42 3.84
C GLY A 30 17.58 -8.96 3.37
N GLU A 31 16.56 -8.62 2.57
CA GLU A 31 16.35 -7.30 1.97
C GLU A 31 15.44 -6.40 2.82
N MET A 32 15.19 -6.78 4.09
CA MET A 32 14.31 -5.99 4.95
C MET A 32 14.97 -4.67 5.35
N GLN A 33 14.33 -3.57 4.94
CA GLN A 33 14.69 -2.23 5.38
C GLN A 33 13.91 -1.82 6.63
N ARG A 34 14.53 -0.97 7.46
CA ARG A 34 13.91 -0.42 8.68
C ARG A 34 12.59 0.29 8.33
N GLN A 35 11.50 -0.20 8.89
CA GLN A 35 10.20 0.47 8.80
C GLN A 35 10.15 1.61 9.83
N ARG A 36 9.93 2.83 9.36
CA ARG A 36 9.67 4.01 10.20
C ARG A 36 8.20 4.39 10.05
N GLU A 37 7.60 4.86 11.14
CA GLU A 37 6.28 5.47 11.05
C GLU A 37 6.33 6.65 10.08
N ARG A 38 5.33 6.69 9.21
CA ARG A 38 5.11 7.75 8.23
C ARG A 38 3.76 8.39 8.53
N SER A 39 3.54 9.60 8.04
CA SER A 39 2.24 10.26 8.12
C SER A 39 1.16 9.60 7.26
N LEU A 40 1.57 8.86 6.22
CA LEU A 40 0.68 8.13 5.32
C LEU A 40 0.98 6.63 5.36
N SER A 41 -0.09 5.86 5.37
CA SER A 41 -0.10 4.43 5.15
C SER A 41 0.28 4.07 3.71
N VAL A 42 0.59 2.79 3.48
CA VAL A 42 0.90 2.31 2.13
C VAL A 42 -0.33 2.38 1.22
N SER A 43 -1.53 2.09 1.74
CA SER A 43 -2.77 2.16 0.96
C SER A 43 -3.10 3.58 0.52
N GLU A 44 -2.89 4.59 1.39
CA GLU A 44 -3.04 6.00 1.02
C GLU A 44 -2.05 6.42 -0.08
N ILE A 45 -0.77 6.04 0.06
CA ILE A 45 0.26 6.35 -0.96
C ILE A 45 -0.10 5.69 -2.29
N MET A 46 -0.48 4.41 -2.29
CA MET A 46 -0.87 3.68 -3.50
C MET A 46 -2.09 4.32 -4.17
N THR A 47 -3.10 4.70 -3.39
CA THR A 47 -4.31 5.36 -3.90
C THR A 47 -3.98 6.68 -4.58
N ILE A 48 -3.14 7.52 -3.97
CA ILE A 48 -2.67 8.78 -4.58
C ILE A 48 -1.97 8.52 -5.91
N LEU A 49 -1.05 7.54 -5.95
CA LEU A 49 -0.29 7.21 -7.17
C LEU A 49 -1.19 6.70 -8.29
N ILE A 50 -2.12 5.80 -7.98
CA ILE A 50 -3.04 5.22 -8.96
C ILE A 50 -3.97 6.32 -9.51
N HIS A 51 -4.59 7.10 -8.63
CA HIS A 51 -5.49 8.18 -9.05
C HIS A 51 -4.76 9.25 -9.88
N PHE A 52 -3.51 9.59 -9.51
CA PHE A 52 -2.69 10.53 -10.28
C PHE A 52 -2.38 10.00 -11.69
N HIS A 53 -2.14 8.69 -11.84
CA HIS A 53 -1.86 8.08 -13.14
C HIS A 53 -3.09 7.94 -14.04
N GLN A 54 -4.29 7.89 -13.45
CA GLN A 54 -5.57 7.85 -14.18
C GLN A 54 -5.98 9.22 -14.74
N SER A 55 -5.32 10.30 -14.34
CA SER A 55 -5.55 11.69 -14.79
C SER A 55 -4.59 12.08 -15.92
#